data_AF-A0A3L7ZZE5-F1
#
_entry.id   AF-A0A3L7ZZE5-F1
#
_cell.length_a   1.000
_cell.length_b   1.000
_cell.length_c   1.000
_cell.angle_alpha   90.00
_cell.angle_beta   90.00
_cell.angle_gamma   90.00
#
_symmetry.space_group_name_H-M   'P 1'
#
loop_
_entity.id
_entity.type
_entity.pdbx_description
1 polymer ?
#
loop_
_entity_poly.entity_id
_entity_poly.type
_entity_poly.pdbx_seq_one_letter_code
_entity_poly.pdbx_strand_id
1 'polypeptide(L)'
;MKLTKIFAIALAALAFTGCSDDKNDWNTAGGVTVSMGVPEMTVKESKGLFNVPVVVTGDANGRIKVTVEVAETSENPAMDDVHYYVTTKSIIIPADSKLGNIEIRTQDNEEINDPRNFVVRIVSADGASLGTDIATDITIKDNDAEFYEKLWGNWDMHVTDAKGNPLTWKVKVIGYEEGEPGYNDVLYISGINGYSWAMLELSYHFDIETKAGFCNVELGTLIADGVNFGSFMGKVIAATVEDGMLVEEGTFRLDWSNDFKTLKFENTPYLYLAVFNEADDEFMGGWGSFNLIDMTR
;
A
#
# COMPACT_ATOMS: atom_id res chain seq x y z
N MET A 1 -10.39 66.33 -49.37
CA MET A 1 -10.05 65.46 -48.23
C MET A 1 -10.71 66.01 -46.96
N LYS A 2 -12.02 66.03 -46.70
CA LYS A 2 -13.19 65.22 -47.06
C LYS A 2 -13.06 63.73 -46.71
N LEU A 3 -13.72 63.37 -45.60
CA LEU A 3 -14.47 62.13 -45.33
C LEU A 3 -13.78 60.90 -44.68
N THR A 4 -12.46 60.86 -44.48
CA THR A 4 -11.82 59.60 -44.03
C THR A 4 -11.77 59.36 -42.52
N LYS A 5 -12.02 60.35 -41.66
CA LYS A 5 -11.88 60.18 -40.19
C LYS A 5 -13.18 59.99 -39.41
N ILE A 6 -14.34 60.20 -40.04
CA ILE A 6 -15.67 60.06 -39.38
C ILE A 6 -16.23 58.63 -39.52
N PHE A 7 -15.74 57.83 -40.48
CA PHE A 7 -16.21 56.46 -40.68
C PHE A 7 -15.67 55.43 -39.66
N ALA A 8 -14.57 55.73 -38.95
CA ALA A 8 -13.97 54.78 -38.01
C ALA A 8 -14.70 54.72 -36.65
N ILE A 9 -15.47 55.76 -36.29
CA ILE A 9 -16.15 55.83 -34.98
C ILE A 9 -17.59 55.30 -35.08
N ALA A 10 -18.21 55.33 -36.25
CA ALA A 10 -19.54 54.75 -36.47
C ALA A 10 -19.53 53.21 -36.56
N LEU A 11 -18.38 52.58 -36.83
CA LEU A 11 -18.25 51.12 -36.90
C LEU A 11 -17.94 50.47 -35.54
N ALA A 12 -17.47 51.26 -34.56
CA ALA A 12 -17.20 50.78 -33.20
C ALA A 12 -18.47 50.70 -32.32
N ALA A 13 -19.57 51.34 -32.73
CA ALA A 13 -20.83 51.33 -31.99
C ALA A 13 -21.76 50.16 -32.34
N LEU A 14 -21.40 49.30 -33.30
CA LEU A 14 -22.20 48.15 -33.74
C LEU A 14 -21.57 46.78 -33.41
N ALA A 15 -20.47 46.75 -32.66
CA ALA A 15 -19.81 45.50 -32.26
C ALA A 15 -20.07 45.09 -30.79
N PHE A 16 -21.09 45.64 -30.15
CA PHE A 16 -21.59 45.16 -28.84
C PHE A 16 -22.72 44.13 -28.94
N THR A 17 -22.87 43.47 -30.09
CA THR A 17 -23.67 42.25 -30.20
C THR A 17 -22.75 41.04 -30.35
N GLY A 18 -21.89 40.83 -29.35
CA GLY A 18 -21.40 39.51 -29.03
C GLY A 18 -22.49 38.75 -28.29
N CYS A 19 -23.45 38.20 -29.05
CA CYS A 19 -24.12 36.95 -28.66
C CYS A 19 -23.02 35.88 -28.50
N SER A 20 -23.12 34.89 -27.60
CA SER A 20 -24.29 34.30 -26.97
C SER A 20 -23.97 34.07 -25.49
N ASP A 21 -24.85 34.46 -24.58
CA ASP A 21 -25.78 33.49 -24.00
C ASP A 21 -24.97 32.26 -23.55
N ASP A 22 -24.44 32.32 -22.32
CA ASP A 22 -23.92 31.17 -21.58
C ASP A 22 -25.09 30.20 -21.37
N LYS A 23 -25.54 29.58 -22.44
CA LYS A 23 -26.48 28.49 -22.36
C LYS A 23 -25.68 27.37 -21.76
N ASN A 24 -25.88 27.21 -20.47
CA ASN A 24 -25.61 26.02 -19.71
C ASN A 24 -26.37 24.84 -20.35
N ASP A 25 -25.96 24.43 -21.55
CA ASP A 25 -26.69 23.46 -22.37
C ASP A 25 -26.49 22.09 -21.74
N TRP A 26 -27.46 21.74 -20.88
CA TRP A 26 -27.67 20.39 -20.40
C TRP A 26 -27.94 19.48 -21.60
N ASN A 27 -27.49 18.23 -21.52
CA ASN A 27 -27.75 17.26 -22.57
C ASN A 27 -29.27 17.10 -22.80
N THR A 28 -29.65 17.09 -24.07
CA THR A 28 -31.03 16.83 -24.53
C THR A 28 -31.12 15.61 -25.44
N ALA A 29 -29.97 15.02 -25.81
CA ALA A 29 -29.94 13.80 -26.61
C ALA A 29 -30.54 12.63 -25.83
N GLY A 30 -31.46 11.90 -26.47
CA GLY A 30 -32.05 10.68 -25.92
C GLY A 30 -31.06 9.51 -25.94
N GLY A 31 -31.31 8.50 -25.10
CA GLY A 31 -30.48 7.29 -25.03
C GLY A 31 -29.16 7.47 -24.28
N VAL A 32 -28.97 8.60 -23.60
CA VAL A 32 -27.82 8.84 -22.72
C VAL A 32 -28.14 8.37 -21.32
N THR A 33 -27.30 7.51 -20.75
CA THR A 33 -27.45 7.01 -19.38
C THR A 33 -26.20 7.20 -18.54
N VAL A 34 -26.36 7.23 -17.22
CA VAL A 34 -25.26 7.25 -16.26
C VAL A 34 -25.33 6.05 -15.31
N SER A 35 -24.18 5.46 -15.05
CA SER A 35 -23.99 4.33 -14.13
C SER A 35 -22.71 4.51 -13.33
N MET A 36 -22.60 3.83 -12.20
CA MET A 36 -21.31 3.65 -11.52
C MET A 36 -20.40 2.79 -12.40
N GLY A 37 -19.11 3.10 -12.42
CA GLY A 37 -18.14 2.41 -13.29
C GLY A 37 -17.70 1.04 -12.76
N VAL A 38 -17.86 0.80 -11.46
CA VAL A 38 -17.53 -0.46 -10.79
C VAL A 38 -18.55 -0.77 -9.69
N PRO A 39 -18.87 -2.04 -9.43
CA PRO A 39 -19.81 -2.41 -8.37
C PRO A 39 -19.19 -2.35 -6.97
N GLU A 40 -17.88 -2.60 -6.86
CA GLU A 40 -17.16 -2.67 -5.59
C GLU A 40 -15.79 -2.00 -5.71
N MET A 41 -15.32 -1.40 -4.61
CA MET A 41 -13.95 -0.91 -4.46
C MET A 41 -13.44 -1.15 -3.05
N THR A 42 -12.13 -1.39 -2.94
CA THR A 42 -11.42 -1.48 -1.67
C THR A 42 -10.27 -0.47 -1.67
N VAL A 43 -10.14 0.30 -0.60
CA VAL A 43 -9.10 1.32 -0.42
C VAL A 43 -8.50 1.24 0.99
N LYS A 44 -7.19 1.46 1.14
CA LYS A 44 -6.54 1.61 2.45
C LYS A 44 -6.96 2.96 3.09
N GLU A 45 -7.07 3.04 4.40
CA GLU A 45 -7.41 4.28 5.12
C GLU A 45 -6.35 5.39 4.89
N SER A 46 -5.10 5.01 4.66
CA SER A 46 -3.98 5.88 4.26
C SER A 46 -3.98 6.30 2.80
N LYS A 47 -4.96 5.86 1.99
CA LYS A 47 -5.00 6.17 0.55
C LYS A 47 -5.07 7.67 0.26
N GLY A 48 -5.70 8.44 1.13
CA GLY A 48 -5.99 9.85 0.91
C GLY A 48 -7.08 10.01 -0.16
N LEU A 49 -6.79 10.76 -1.22
CA LEU A 49 -7.75 11.02 -2.30
C LEU A 49 -7.87 9.83 -3.25
N PHE A 50 -9.11 9.43 -3.54
CA PHE A 50 -9.43 8.43 -4.56
C PHE A 50 -10.71 8.80 -5.32
N ASN A 51 -10.90 8.18 -6.49
CA ASN A 51 -12.00 8.48 -7.40
C ASN A 51 -12.95 7.29 -7.52
N VAL A 52 -14.25 7.53 -7.33
CA VAL A 52 -15.32 6.60 -7.65
C VAL A 52 -15.83 6.93 -9.07
N PRO A 53 -15.65 6.04 -10.06
CA PRO A 53 -15.97 6.35 -11.44
C PRO A 53 -17.49 6.35 -11.69
N VAL A 54 -17.95 7.32 -12.47
CA VAL A 54 -19.30 7.41 -13.04
C VAL A 54 -19.16 7.40 -14.56
N VAL A 55 -19.77 6.42 -15.22
CA VAL A 55 -19.68 6.20 -16.66
C VAL A 55 -20.94 6.71 -17.35
N VAL A 56 -20.74 7.42 -18.46
CA VAL A 56 -21.80 7.86 -19.37
C VAL A 56 -21.84 6.93 -20.58
N THR A 57 -23.02 6.40 -20.90
CA THR A 57 -23.25 5.69 -22.16
C THR A 57 -24.17 6.49 -23.09
N GLY A 58 -24.07 6.27 -24.40
CA GLY A 58 -24.72 7.11 -25.41
C GLY A 58 -23.97 8.41 -25.70
N ASP A 59 -24.40 9.15 -26.72
CA ASP A 59 -23.73 10.38 -27.18
C ASP A 59 -24.44 11.63 -26.69
N ALA A 60 -23.85 12.27 -25.67
CA ALA A 60 -24.34 13.52 -25.12
C ALA A 60 -24.01 14.71 -26.03
N ASN A 61 -24.97 15.62 -26.19
CA ASN A 61 -24.81 16.89 -26.90
C ASN A 61 -24.66 18.09 -25.95
N GLY A 62 -24.62 17.83 -24.64
CA GLY A 62 -24.55 18.84 -23.59
C GLY A 62 -24.00 18.22 -22.31
N ARG A 63 -23.85 19.03 -21.27
CA ARG A 63 -23.32 18.56 -19.98
C ARG A 63 -24.36 17.71 -19.25
N ILE A 64 -23.88 16.84 -18.36
CA ILE A 64 -24.72 16.01 -17.50
C ILE A 64 -24.37 16.34 -16.05
N LYS A 65 -25.37 16.57 -15.20
CA LYS A 65 -25.15 16.66 -13.76
C LYS A 65 -25.53 15.34 -13.13
N VAL A 66 -24.63 14.78 -12.33
CA VAL A 66 -24.90 13.56 -11.56
C VAL A 66 -24.88 13.93 -10.09
N THR A 67 -25.92 13.54 -9.36
CA THR A 67 -25.99 13.69 -7.90
C THR A 67 -25.93 12.31 -7.25
N VAL A 68 -25.08 12.17 -6.24
CA VAL A 68 -24.93 10.95 -5.45
C VAL A 68 -25.33 11.17 -4.00
N GLU A 69 -25.73 10.10 -3.35
CA GLU A 69 -25.77 9.98 -1.90
C GLU A 69 -24.66 9.02 -1.44
N VAL A 70 -24.21 9.21 -0.20
CA VAL A 70 -23.42 8.22 0.53
C VAL A 70 -24.24 7.74 1.70
N ALA A 71 -24.25 6.43 1.91
CA ALA A 71 -24.99 5.80 2.98
C ALA A 71 -24.12 4.78 3.72
N GLU A 72 -24.31 4.73 5.03
CA GLU A 72 -23.79 3.69 5.91
C GLU A 72 -24.39 2.33 5.50
N THR A 73 -23.58 1.27 5.51
CA THR A 73 -24.04 -0.11 5.36
C THR A 73 -24.32 -0.75 6.72
N SER A 74 -24.71 -2.03 6.76
CA SER A 74 -24.74 -2.80 8.00
C SER A 74 -23.32 -3.11 8.51
N GLU A 75 -23.22 -3.63 9.74
CA GLU A 75 -22.00 -4.02 10.50
C GLU A 75 -20.76 -3.14 10.26
N ASN A 76 -20.39 -2.35 11.28
CA ASN A 76 -19.21 -1.47 11.29
C ASN A 76 -19.14 -0.47 10.11
N PRO A 77 -20.14 0.42 9.92
CA PRO A 77 -20.16 1.32 8.78
C PRO A 77 -19.03 2.36 8.83
N ALA A 78 -18.53 2.72 7.65
CA ALA A 78 -17.77 3.95 7.47
C ALA A 78 -18.75 5.13 7.42
N MET A 79 -18.35 6.26 8.02
CA MET A 79 -19.22 7.42 8.27
C MET A 79 -18.61 8.64 7.61
N ASP A 80 -19.43 9.37 6.85
CA ASP A 80 -19.07 10.66 6.25
C ASP A 80 -18.69 11.66 7.36
N ASP A 81 -17.70 12.50 7.07
CA ASP A 81 -17.05 13.44 8.00
C ASP A 81 -16.32 12.82 9.22
N VAL A 82 -16.29 11.49 9.35
CA VAL A 82 -15.56 10.75 10.40
C VAL A 82 -14.44 9.92 9.79
N HIS A 83 -14.80 8.92 8.97
CA HIS A 83 -13.87 7.96 8.36
C HIS A 83 -13.44 8.40 6.95
N TYR A 84 -14.27 9.22 6.28
CA TYR A 84 -13.98 9.78 4.96
C TYR A 84 -14.69 11.12 4.75
N TYR A 85 -14.28 11.87 3.73
CA TYR A 85 -14.91 13.11 3.26
C TYR A 85 -15.25 12.99 1.78
N VAL A 86 -16.51 13.20 1.43
CA VAL A 86 -16.92 13.36 0.04
C VAL A 86 -16.67 14.81 -0.37
N THR A 87 -15.81 15.08 -1.36
CA THR A 87 -15.47 16.47 -1.71
C THR A 87 -16.64 17.19 -2.39
N THR A 88 -17.44 16.47 -3.18
CA THR A 88 -18.73 16.94 -3.69
C THR A 88 -19.69 15.78 -3.94
N LYS A 89 -20.96 15.96 -3.58
CA LYS A 89 -22.05 15.02 -3.86
C LYS A 89 -22.73 15.28 -5.21
N SER A 90 -22.24 16.27 -5.97
CA SER A 90 -22.70 16.53 -7.33
C SER A 90 -21.53 16.85 -8.25
N ILE A 91 -21.49 16.18 -9.40
CA ILE A 91 -20.47 16.39 -10.43
C ILE A 91 -21.11 16.81 -11.75
N ILE A 92 -20.34 17.52 -12.56
CA ILE A 92 -20.72 17.89 -13.93
C ILE A 92 -19.80 17.14 -14.88
N ILE A 93 -20.37 16.31 -15.75
CA ILE A 93 -19.66 15.59 -16.79
C ILE A 93 -19.81 16.37 -18.10
N PRO A 94 -18.69 16.83 -18.71
CA PRO A 94 -18.71 17.49 -20.03
C PRO A 94 -19.30 16.60 -21.13
N ALA A 95 -19.89 17.21 -22.16
CA ALA A 95 -20.54 16.49 -23.26
C ALA A 95 -19.59 15.54 -24.02
N ASP A 96 -18.32 15.92 -24.09
CA ASP A 96 -17.23 15.18 -24.74
C ASP A 96 -16.54 14.17 -23.80
N SER A 97 -16.98 14.04 -22.55
CA SER A 97 -16.48 13.04 -21.61
C SER A 97 -17.46 11.88 -21.44
N LYS A 98 -16.91 10.66 -21.36
CA LYS A 98 -17.66 9.45 -20.98
C LYS A 98 -17.43 9.04 -19.53
N LEU A 99 -16.63 9.82 -18.78
CA LEU A 99 -16.21 9.52 -17.42
C LEU A 99 -16.32 10.77 -16.54
N GLY A 100 -16.97 10.62 -15.40
CA GLY A 100 -16.91 11.53 -14.25
C GLY A 100 -16.37 10.78 -13.04
N ASN A 101 -15.92 11.51 -12.02
CA ASN A 101 -15.44 10.91 -10.78
C ASN A 101 -16.07 11.61 -9.57
N ILE A 102 -16.62 10.84 -8.64
CA ILE A 102 -16.86 11.32 -7.28
C ILE A 102 -15.52 11.19 -6.55
N GLU A 103 -14.96 12.30 -6.11
CA GLU A 103 -13.72 12.31 -5.36
C GLU A 103 -14.02 12.19 -3.86
N ILE A 104 -13.32 11.27 -3.21
CA ILE A 104 -13.46 10.97 -1.78
C ILE A 104 -12.07 10.96 -1.15
N ARG A 105 -11.95 11.50 0.06
CA ARG A 105 -10.73 11.47 0.87
C ARG A 105 -10.93 10.58 2.10
N THR A 106 -10.13 9.55 2.27
CA THR A 106 -10.08 8.78 3.54
C THR A 106 -9.45 9.61 4.66
N GLN A 107 -9.78 9.31 5.93
CA GLN A 107 -9.05 9.83 7.08
C GLN A 107 -8.23 8.74 7.74
N ASP A 108 -6.93 8.84 7.55
CA ASP A 108 -5.96 8.01 8.26
C ASP A 108 -5.89 8.41 9.73
N ASN A 109 -5.88 7.43 10.63
CA ASN A 109 -5.65 7.65 12.05
C ASN A 109 -4.57 6.69 12.60
N GLU A 110 -4.61 6.34 13.89
CA GLU A 110 -3.69 5.35 14.49
C GLU A 110 -4.47 4.20 15.18
N GLU A 111 -5.79 4.20 15.04
CA GLU A 111 -6.67 3.21 15.66
C GLU A 111 -6.83 2.01 14.74
N ILE A 112 -6.35 0.86 15.18
CA ILE A 112 -6.69 -0.41 14.50
C ILE A 112 -8.19 -0.66 14.58
N ASN A 113 -8.83 -0.87 13.43
CA ASN A 113 -10.22 -1.27 13.34
C ASN A 113 -10.47 -2.26 12.21
N ASP A 114 -11.56 -3.03 12.34
CA ASP A 114 -12.02 -3.91 11.27
C ASP A 114 -12.40 -3.08 10.03
N PRO A 115 -12.34 -3.66 8.81
CA PRO A 115 -12.78 -2.98 7.60
C PRO A 115 -14.17 -2.36 7.76
N ARG A 116 -14.32 -1.15 7.22
CA ARG A 116 -15.55 -0.36 7.30
C ARG A 116 -16.14 -0.16 5.92
N ASN A 117 -17.46 -0.21 5.83
CA ASN A 117 -18.16 -0.18 4.56
C ASN A 117 -19.11 1.02 4.43
N PHE A 118 -19.19 1.58 3.23
CA PHE A 118 -20.21 2.55 2.86
C PHE A 118 -20.56 2.38 1.38
N VAL A 119 -21.72 2.89 0.97
CA VAL A 119 -22.16 2.81 -0.43
C VAL A 119 -22.27 4.21 -1.02
N VAL A 120 -21.78 4.39 -2.24
CA VAL A 120 -22.03 5.57 -3.07
C VAL A 120 -23.13 5.21 -4.05
N ARG A 121 -24.26 5.94 -4.04
CA ARG A 121 -25.40 5.68 -4.94
C ARG A 121 -25.76 6.91 -5.76
N ILE A 122 -25.93 6.75 -7.07
CA ILE A 122 -26.50 7.78 -7.94
C ILE A 122 -27.99 7.90 -7.62
N VAL A 123 -28.41 9.10 -7.20
CA VAL A 123 -29.81 9.40 -6.86
C VAL A 123 -30.52 10.21 -7.93
N SER A 124 -29.78 10.98 -8.73
CA SER A 124 -30.34 11.71 -9.87
C SER A 124 -29.31 12.04 -10.93
N ALA A 125 -29.80 12.21 -12.16
CA ALA A 125 -29.02 12.67 -13.30
C ALA A 125 -29.83 13.68 -14.11
N ASP A 126 -29.34 14.92 -14.22
CA ASP A 126 -29.91 15.93 -15.10
C ASP A 126 -29.21 15.86 -16.46
N GLY A 127 -30.00 15.74 -17.53
CA GLY A 127 -29.49 15.54 -18.89
C GLY A 127 -29.16 14.08 -19.24
N ALA A 128 -29.49 13.11 -18.39
CA ALA A 128 -29.37 11.68 -18.70
C ALA A 128 -30.41 10.88 -17.94
N SER A 129 -30.62 9.62 -18.32
CA SER A 129 -31.38 8.66 -17.49
C SER A 129 -30.44 7.84 -16.60
N LEU A 130 -30.95 7.27 -15.51
CA LEU A 130 -30.16 6.31 -14.73
C LEU A 130 -30.00 4.99 -15.51
N GLY A 131 -28.80 4.42 -15.49
CA GLY A 131 -28.54 3.08 -15.99
C GLY A 131 -28.93 2.00 -14.97
N THR A 132 -28.39 0.79 -15.15
CA THR A 132 -28.68 -0.37 -14.29
C THR A 132 -27.88 -0.33 -12.99
N ASP A 133 -26.58 -0.05 -13.11
CA ASP A 133 -25.64 -0.09 -11.99
C ASP A 133 -25.50 1.32 -11.43
N ILE A 134 -26.22 1.58 -10.34
CA ILE A 134 -26.31 2.92 -9.72
C ILE A 134 -25.60 3.00 -8.37
N ALA A 135 -24.94 1.93 -7.92
CA ALA A 135 -24.26 1.88 -6.63
C ALA A 135 -22.86 1.27 -6.75
N THR A 136 -21.95 1.79 -5.93
CA THR A 136 -20.63 1.19 -5.66
C THR A 136 -20.49 0.99 -4.17
N ASP A 137 -20.28 -0.25 -3.75
CA ASP A 137 -19.92 -0.59 -2.37
C ASP A 137 -18.42 -0.34 -2.17
N ILE A 138 -18.07 0.40 -1.12
CA ILE A 138 -16.69 0.80 -0.83
C ILE A 138 -16.30 0.27 0.53
N THR A 139 -15.21 -0.48 0.56
CA THR A 139 -14.55 -0.96 1.78
C THR A 139 -13.32 -0.10 2.05
N ILE A 140 -13.30 0.58 3.19
CA ILE A 140 -12.09 1.18 3.76
C ILE A 140 -11.43 0.11 4.63
N LYS A 141 -10.23 -0.32 4.22
CA LYS A 141 -9.37 -1.20 5.02
C LYS A 141 -8.48 -0.34 5.90
N ASP A 142 -8.45 -0.64 7.18
CA ASP A 142 -7.45 -0.11 8.10
C ASP A 142 -6.02 -0.40 7.60
N ASN A 143 -5.12 0.56 7.79
CA ASN A 143 -3.68 0.38 7.57
C ASN A 143 -2.88 0.37 8.88
N ASP A 144 -3.53 0.58 10.02
CA ASP A 144 -2.85 0.57 11.30
C ASP A 144 -2.59 -0.83 11.82
N ALA A 145 -3.45 -1.80 11.47
CA ALA A 145 -3.24 -3.23 11.60
C ALA A 145 -2.08 -3.76 10.74
N GLU A 146 -1.53 -2.98 9.81
CA GLU A 146 -0.46 -3.43 8.91
C GLU A 146 0.93 -3.20 9.55
N PHE A 147 1.12 -3.81 10.72
CA PHE A 147 2.40 -3.87 11.46
C PHE A 147 3.50 -4.51 10.60
N TYR A 148 3.12 -5.43 9.71
CA TYR A 148 4.00 -6.14 8.80
C TYR A 148 4.79 -5.20 7.87
N GLU A 149 4.12 -4.33 7.12
CA GLU A 149 4.76 -3.37 6.21
C GLU A 149 5.55 -2.30 6.98
N LYS A 150 5.12 -1.96 8.21
CA LYS A 150 5.84 -1.00 9.08
C LYS A 150 7.25 -1.48 9.41
N LEU A 151 7.53 -2.79 9.39
CA LEU A 151 8.87 -3.35 9.63
C LEU A 151 9.82 -3.17 8.43
N TRP A 152 9.32 -2.89 7.23
CA TRP A 152 10.11 -2.83 6.01
C TRP A 152 11.08 -1.63 6.00
N GLY A 153 12.12 -1.75 5.17
CA GLY A 153 13.06 -0.67 4.91
C GLY A 153 14.45 -0.92 5.49
N ASN A 154 15.24 0.14 5.59
CA ASN A 154 16.63 0.06 5.99
C ASN A 154 16.76 0.10 7.52
N TRP A 155 17.66 -0.72 8.04
CA TRP A 155 17.96 -0.83 9.46
C TRP A 155 19.47 -0.93 9.69
N ASP A 156 19.93 -0.51 10.86
CA ASP A 156 21.24 -0.81 11.41
C ASP A 156 21.14 -2.05 12.28
N MET A 157 21.73 -3.17 11.86
CA MET A 157 21.80 -4.39 12.67
C MET A 157 23.02 -4.33 13.58
N HIS A 158 22.80 -4.44 14.88
CA HIS A 158 23.83 -4.44 15.90
C HIS A 158 24.06 -5.87 16.41
N VAL A 159 25.32 -6.30 16.38
CA VAL A 159 25.73 -7.63 16.82
C VAL A 159 27.05 -7.55 17.60
N THR A 160 27.45 -8.66 18.22
CA THR A 160 28.86 -8.88 18.59
C THR A 160 29.46 -10.04 17.80
N ASP A 161 30.75 -9.96 17.49
CA ASP A 161 31.50 -11.09 16.95
C ASP A 161 31.73 -12.19 18.00
N ALA A 162 32.32 -13.32 17.60
CA ALA A 162 32.67 -14.42 18.51
C ALA A 162 33.66 -14.04 19.64
N LYS A 163 34.29 -12.86 19.58
CA LYS A 163 35.21 -12.33 20.61
C LYS A 163 34.52 -11.27 21.50
N GLY A 164 33.25 -10.97 21.25
CA GLY A 164 32.48 -9.96 21.97
C GLY A 164 32.69 -8.53 21.48
N ASN A 165 33.36 -8.31 20.34
CA ASN A 165 33.51 -6.97 19.78
C ASN A 165 32.21 -6.53 19.09
N PRO A 166 31.74 -5.30 19.31
CA PRO A 166 30.55 -4.79 18.63
C PRO A 166 30.81 -4.61 17.14
N LEU A 167 29.83 -5.03 16.34
CA LEU A 167 29.77 -4.82 14.90
C LEU A 167 28.40 -4.22 14.54
N THR A 168 28.38 -3.44 13.47
CA THR A 168 27.14 -2.92 12.91
C THR A 168 27.22 -2.97 11.40
N TRP A 169 26.19 -3.50 10.75
CA TRP A 169 26.05 -3.44 9.30
C TRP A 169 24.62 -3.06 8.90
N LYS A 170 24.53 -2.43 7.73
CA LYS A 170 23.25 -2.02 7.14
C LYS A 170 22.53 -3.26 6.60
N VAL A 171 21.29 -3.45 7.04
CA VAL A 171 20.39 -4.49 6.53
C VAL A 171 19.13 -3.84 5.98
N LYS A 172 18.37 -4.62 5.21
CA LYS A 172 17.05 -4.20 4.75
C LYS A 172 16.03 -5.29 5.03
N VAL A 173 14.97 -4.92 5.74
CA VAL A 173 13.80 -5.78 5.94
C VAL A 173 12.88 -5.62 4.74
N ILE A 174 12.47 -6.74 4.16
CA ILE A 174 11.54 -6.83 3.04
C ILE A 174 10.49 -7.91 3.33
N GLY A 175 9.37 -7.86 2.63
CA GLY A 175 8.32 -8.85 2.70
C GLY A 175 7.62 -9.00 1.34
N TYR A 176 6.57 -9.80 1.34
CA TYR A 176 5.66 -10.00 0.23
C TYR A 176 4.66 -8.86 0.13
N GLU A 177 4.18 -8.52 -1.06
CA GLU A 177 3.12 -7.52 -1.25
C GLU A 177 1.72 -8.12 -1.00
N GLU A 178 0.72 -7.27 -0.70
CA GLU A 178 -0.66 -7.71 -0.50
C GLU A 178 -1.16 -8.52 -1.70
N GLY A 179 -1.63 -9.74 -1.44
CA GLY A 179 -2.10 -10.69 -2.46
C GLY A 179 -1.07 -11.73 -2.91
N GLU A 180 0.19 -11.61 -2.48
CA GLU A 180 1.21 -12.64 -2.68
C GLU A 180 1.14 -13.71 -1.58
N PRO A 181 1.43 -14.99 -1.91
CA PRO A 181 1.64 -16.02 -0.89
C PRO A 181 2.79 -15.63 0.04
N GLY A 182 2.51 -15.44 1.34
CA GLY A 182 3.49 -15.03 2.35
C GLY A 182 3.27 -13.62 2.93
N TYR A 183 2.34 -12.83 2.35
CA TYR A 183 1.91 -11.56 2.95
C TYR A 183 1.35 -11.80 4.37
N ASN A 184 1.79 -11.01 5.35
CA ASN A 184 1.49 -11.20 6.78
C ASN A 184 1.94 -12.54 7.39
N ASP A 185 2.83 -13.29 6.74
CA ASP A 185 3.37 -14.54 7.28
C ASP A 185 4.90 -14.53 7.37
N VAL A 186 5.58 -13.97 6.36
CA VAL A 186 7.05 -14.10 6.21
C VAL A 186 7.70 -12.76 5.88
N LEU A 187 8.81 -12.42 6.54
CA LEU A 187 9.70 -11.31 6.21
C LEU A 187 11.12 -11.83 5.93
N TYR A 188 11.97 -11.00 5.36
CA TYR A 188 13.39 -11.29 5.16
C TYR A 188 14.26 -10.14 5.64
N ILE A 189 15.34 -10.45 6.37
CA ILE A 189 16.43 -9.51 6.64
C ILE A 189 17.54 -9.76 5.62
N SER A 190 17.67 -8.89 4.63
CA SER A 190 18.78 -8.93 3.66
C SER A 190 20.00 -8.14 4.14
N GLY A 191 21.21 -8.51 3.70
CA GLY A 191 22.45 -7.84 4.10
C GLY A 191 23.27 -8.59 5.16
N ILE A 192 22.94 -9.86 5.40
CA ILE A 192 23.57 -10.68 6.43
C ILE A 192 25.06 -10.84 6.13
N ASN A 193 25.90 -10.74 7.16
CA ASN A 193 27.36 -10.78 7.03
C ASN A 193 27.93 -9.71 6.06
N GLY A 194 27.18 -8.62 5.84
CA GLY A 194 27.55 -7.54 4.92
C GLY A 194 27.24 -7.80 3.44
N TYR A 195 26.55 -8.89 3.09
CA TYR A 195 26.21 -9.24 1.71
C TYR A 195 24.72 -9.05 1.44
N SER A 196 24.37 -8.19 0.49
CA SER A 196 22.97 -7.87 0.16
C SER A 196 22.16 -9.07 -0.36
N TRP A 197 22.83 -10.11 -0.86
CA TRP A 197 22.21 -11.33 -1.36
C TRP A 197 22.03 -12.41 -0.28
N ALA A 198 22.61 -12.23 0.91
CA ALA A 198 22.41 -13.14 2.03
C ALA A 198 21.23 -12.65 2.89
N MET A 199 20.27 -13.53 3.13
CA MET A 199 18.99 -13.18 3.77
C MET A 199 18.68 -14.10 4.95
N LEU A 200 18.16 -13.56 6.06
CA LEU A 200 17.51 -14.38 7.08
C LEU A 200 16.01 -14.35 6.85
N GLU A 201 15.38 -15.52 6.82
CA GLU A 201 13.92 -15.63 6.85
C GLU A 201 13.40 -15.36 8.27
N LEU A 202 12.31 -14.61 8.34
CA LEU A 202 11.56 -14.36 9.56
C LEU A 202 10.14 -14.87 9.41
N SER A 203 9.65 -15.68 10.35
CA SER A 203 8.21 -15.84 10.52
C SER A 203 7.65 -14.64 11.28
N TYR A 204 6.52 -14.10 10.81
CA TYR A 204 5.84 -12.95 11.37
C TYR A 204 4.58 -13.39 12.11
N HIS A 205 4.42 -12.92 13.34
CA HIS A 205 3.29 -13.26 14.20
C HIS A 205 2.65 -11.99 14.72
N PHE A 206 1.36 -11.83 14.50
CA PHE A 206 0.58 -10.70 15.01
C PHE A 206 -0.75 -11.16 15.56
N ASP A 207 -1.06 -10.71 16.77
CA ASP A 207 -2.32 -10.97 17.45
C ASP A 207 -3.16 -9.68 17.42
N ILE A 208 -4.28 -9.74 16.70
CA ILE A 208 -5.18 -8.61 16.49
C ILE A 208 -5.91 -8.18 17.77
N GLU A 209 -6.18 -9.11 18.69
CA GLU A 209 -6.90 -8.81 19.94
C GLU A 209 -6.02 -8.02 20.90
N THR A 210 -4.76 -8.44 21.04
CA THR A 210 -3.79 -7.82 21.94
C THR A 210 -3.00 -6.70 21.29
N LYS A 211 -3.06 -6.58 19.95
CA LYS A 211 -2.31 -5.61 19.15
C LYS A 211 -0.80 -5.73 19.37
N ALA A 212 -0.34 -6.95 19.60
CA ALA A 212 1.05 -7.28 19.86
C ALA A 212 1.53 -8.33 18.87
N GLY A 213 2.82 -8.33 18.58
CA GLY A 213 3.41 -9.33 17.71
C GLY A 213 4.91 -9.40 17.87
N PHE A 214 5.51 -10.34 17.17
CA PHE A 214 6.94 -10.59 17.15
C PHE A 214 7.32 -11.27 15.84
N CYS A 215 8.63 -11.28 15.55
CA CYS A 215 9.19 -12.08 14.48
C CYS A 215 10.06 -13.20 15.08
N ASN A 216 10.24 -14.29 14.34
CA ASN A 216 11.23 -15.31 14.66
C ASN A 216 12.17 -15.51 13.48
N VAL A 217 13.48 -15.54 13.70
CA VAL A 217 14.39 -16.19 12.76
C VAL A 217 14.19 -17.69 12.89
N GLU A 218 13.84 -18.36 11.81
CA GLU A 218 13.70 -19.82 11.77
C GLU A 218 15.07 -20.46 11.48
N LEU A 219 15.57 -21.31 12.38
CA LEU A 219 16.81 -22.05 12.13
C LEU A 219 16.56 -23.15 11.08
N GLY A 220 17.63 -23.56 10.41
CA GLY A 220 17.60 -24.51 9.30
C GLY A 220 17.20 -23.88 7.95
N THR A 221 16.80 -22.61 7.94
CA THR A 221 16.44 -21.89 6.72
C THR A 221 17.67 -21.45 5.92
N LEU A 222 17.50 -21.41 4.60
CA LEU A 222 18.55 -21.01 3.66
C LEU A 222 18.85 -19.52 3.81
N ILE A 223 20.13 -19.19 3.98
CA ILE A 223 20.63 -17.82 3.97
C ILE A 223 21.16 -17.40 2.61
N ALA A 224 21.88 -18.33 1.97
CA ALA A 224 22.45 -18.13 0.65
C ALA A 224 22.80 -19.49 0.03
N ASP A 225 22.70 -19.59 -1.28
CA ASP A 225 23.20 -20.70 -2.08
C ASP A 225 24.21 -20.20 -3.12
N GLY A 226 24.88 -21.13 -3.79
CA GLY A 226 25.85 -20.84 -4.83
C GLY A 226 27.05 -20.02 -4.34
N VAL A 227 27.41 -20.11 -3.05
CA VAL A 227 28.54 -19.37 -2.50
C VAL A 227 29.84 -20.11 -2.81
N ASN A 228 30.74 -19.48 -3.56
CA ASN A 228 32.01 -20.10 -3.94
C ASN A 228 33.06 -19.96 -2.81
N PHE A 229 33.38 -21.07 -2.15
CA PHE A 229 34.40 -21.15 -1.09
C PHE A 229 35.78 -21.62 -1.62
N GLY A 230 36.00 -21.54 -2.94
CA GLY A 230 37.23 -21.87 -3.63
C GLY A 230 37.23 -23.30 -4.17
N SER A 231 37.25 -24.30 -3.29
CA SER A 231 37.30 -25.71 -3.70
C SER A 231 35.92 -26.37 -3.86
N PHE A 232 34.85 -25.69 -3.45
CA PHE A 232 33.48 -26.18 -3.52
C PHE A 232 32.49 -25.01 -3.60
N MET A 233 31.26 -25.32 -4.06
CA MET A 233 30.10 -24.43 -3.96
C MET A 233 29.33 -24.79 -2.71
N GLY A 234 28.98 -23.79 -1.90
CA GLY A 234 28.33 -23.99 -0.62
C GLY A 234 26.98 -23.31 -0.52
N LYS A 235 26.06 -23.99 0.18
CA LYS A 235 24.86 -23.40 0.75
C LYS A 235 25.13 -23.00 2.20
N VAL A 236 24.53 -21.90 2.63
CA VAL A 236 24.61 -21.35 3.97
C VAL A 236 23.23 -21.38 4.58
N ILE A 237 23.11 -21.89 5.81
CA ILE A 237 21.84 -21.90 6.55
C ILE A 237 21.98 -21.17 7.88
N ALA A 238 20.85 -20.71 8.43
CA ALA A 238 20.76 -20.16 9.78
C ALA A 238 20.84 -21.30 10.79
N ALA A 239 21.82 -21.27 11.70
CA ALA A 239 21.96 -22.28 12.74
C ALA A 239 22.41 -21.64 14.07
N THR A 240 22.49 -22.45 15.10
CA THR A 240 23.14 -22.12 16.37
C THR A 240 24.12 -23.22 16.77
N VAL A 241 24.84 -23.01 17.88
CA VAL A 241 25.73 -24.01 18.47
C VAL A 241 25.36 -24.18 19.94
N GLU A 242 25.03 -25.41 20.32
CA GLU A 242 24.73 -25.80 21.71
C GLU A 242 25.62 -26.96 22.11
N ASP A 243 26.27 -26.86 23.27
CA ASP A 243 27.21 -27.88 23.78
C ASP A 243 28.28 -28.33 22.75
N GLY A 244 28.67 -27.41 21.86
CA GLY A 244 29.67 -27.67 20.80
C GLY A 244 29.11 -28.41 19.57
N MET A 245 27.81 -28.63 19.51
CA MET A 245 27.11 -29.27 18.40
C MET A 245 26.34 -28.24 17.59
N LEU A 246 26.32 -28.42 16.26
CA LEU A 246 25.48 -27.63 15.37
C LEU A 246 24.00 -27.96 15.64
N VAL A 247 23.17 -26.92 15.73
CA VAL A 247 21.73 -27.04 15.90
C VAL A 247 21.04 -26.23 14.81
N GLU A 248 20.20 -26.90 14.03
CA GLU A 248 19.51 -26.37 12.84
C GLU A 248 18.00 -26.25 13.05
N GLU A 249 17.50 -26.50 14.25
CA GLU A 249 16.09 -26.43 14.60
C GLU A 249 15.87 -25.41 15.72
N GLY A 250 14.67 -24.81 15.75
CA GLY A 250 14.29 -23.79 16.72
C GLY A 250 14.26 -22.39 16.13
N THR A 251 14.04 -21.41 17.01
CA THR A 251 13.82 -20.02 16.58
C THR A 251 14.53 -19.01 17.46
N PHE A 252 14.88 -17.88 16.86
CA PHE A 252 15.31 -16.68 17.59
C PHE A 252 14.24 -15.62 17.55
N ARG A 253 13.64 -15.31 18.70
CA ARG A 253 12.60 -14.30 18.82
C ARG A 253 13.18 -12.88 18.73
N LEU A 254 12.44 -12.03 18.02
CA LEU A 254 12.72 -10.62 17.77
C LEU A 254 11.44 -9.80 18.01
N ASP A 255 11.42 -8.95 19.04
CA ASP A 255 10.29 -8.10 19.37
C ASP A 255 10.49 -6.67 18.85
N TRP A 256 9.46 -6.06 18.27
CA TRP A 256 9.50 -4.66 17.85
C TRP A 256 9.01 -3.70 18.93
N SER A 257 9.55 -2.48 18.93
CA SER A 257 9.05 -1.38 19.74
C SER A 257 7.73 -0.84 19.18
N ASN A 258 6.93 -0.18 20.03
CA ASN A 258 5.65 0.42 19.64
C ASN A 258 5.76 1.45 18.51
N ASP A 259 6.92 2.10 18.36
CA ASP A 259 7.19 3.07 17.29
C ASP A 259 7.87 2.46 16.06
N PHE A 260 8.09 1.14 16.06
CA PHE A 260 8.78 0.40 15.00
C PHE A 260 10.17 0.96 14.69
N LYS A 261 10.88 1.51 15.67
CA LYS A 261 12.25 2.01 15.48
C LYS A 261 13.32 1.09 16.05
N THR A 262 12.91 0.09 16.81
CA THR A 262 13.81 -0.92 17.39
C THR A 262 13.21 -2.30 17.19
N LEU A 263 14.02 -3.25 16.72
CA LEU A 263 13.72 -4.69 16.80
C LEU A 263 14.76 -5.32 17.71
N LYS A 264 14.38 -5.99 18.80
CA LYS A 264 15.31 -6.52 19.79
C LYS A 264 15.25 -8.05 19.87
N PHE A 265 16.40 -8.70 19.72
CA PHE A 265 16.50 -10.15 19.86
C PHE A 265 16.44 -10.55 21.34
N GLU A 266 15.65 -11.58 21.65
CA GLU A 266 15.58 -12.13 23.00
C GLU A 266 16.86 -12.88 23.37
N ASN A 267 17.39 -12.63 24.57
CA ASN A 267 18.56 -13.32 25.12
C ASN A 267 19.85 -13.23 24.29
N THR A 268 19.92 -12.30 23.34
CA THR A 268 21.06 -12.09 22.45
C THR A 268 21.59 -13.38 21.82
N PRO A 269 20.80 -14.05 20.96
CA PRO A 269 21.06 -15.41 20.53
C PRO A 269 22.28 -15.48 19.62
N TYR A 270 22.96 -16.63 19.63
CA TYR A 270 24.15 -16.88 18.85
C TYR A 270 23.77 -17.43 17.46
N LEU A 271 23.82 -16.58 16.44
CA LEU A 271 23.67 -16.97 15.06
C LEU A 271 24.98 -17.54 14.52
N TYR A 272 24.93 -18.76 14.01
CA TYR A 272 26.00 -19.43 13.30
C TYR A 272 25.59 -19.64 11.83
N LEU A 273 26.37 -19.09 10.90
CA LEU A 273 26.14 -19.25 9.46
C LEU A 273 26.77 -20.56 9.01
N ALA A 274 26.04 -21.66 9.13
CA ALA A 274 26.53 -23.01 8.84
C ALA A 274 26.67 -23.22 7.34
N VAL A 275 27.83 -23.73 6.91
CA VAL A 275 28.14 -23.97 5.50
C VAL A 275 28.08 -25.45 5.21
N PHE A 276 27.36 -25.81 4.14
CA PHE A 276 27.29 -27.17 3.62
C PHE A 276 27.72 -27.18 2.16
N ASN A 277 28.41 -28.24 1.75
CA ASN A 277 28.77 -28.45 0.36
C ASN A 277 27.52 -28.82 -0.45
N GLU A 278 27.24 -28.10 -1.53
CA GLU A 278 26.02 -28.33 -2.33
C GLU A 278 26.03 -29.67 -3.08
N ALA A 279 27.20 -30.28 -3.26
CA ALA A 279 27.32 -31.53 -4.02
C ALA A 279 26.83 -32.75 -3.23
N ASP A 280 26.99 -32.74 -1.91
CA ASP A 280 26.80 -33.92 -1.06
C ASP A 280 26.21 -33.60 0.33
N ASP A 281 25.87 -32.33 0.60
CA ASP A 281 25.36 -31.84 1.87
C ASP A 281 26.29 -32.12 3.06
N GLU A 282 27.59 -32.28 2.83
CA GLU A 282 28.57 -32.38 3.91
C GLU A 282 28.73 -31.03 4.63
N PHE A 283 28.76 -31.04 5.97
CA PHE A 283 29.03 -29.84 6.76
C PHE A 283 30.49 -29.42 6.64
N MET A 284 30.71 -28.18 6.20
CA MET A 284 32.03 -27.63 5.86
C MET A 284 32.56 -26.60 6.86
N GLY A 285 31.77 -26.25 7.89
CA GLY A 285 32.14 -25.27 8.91
C GLY A 285 31.22 -24.05 8.93
N GLY A 286 31.78 -22.89 9.26
CA GLY A 286 31.02 -21.64 9.45
C GLY A 286 31.52 -20.52 8.57
N TRP A 287 30.60 -19.79 7.94
CA TRP A 287 30.92 -18.59 7.16
C TRP A 287 31.08 -17.35 8.04
N GLY A 288 30.37 -17.33 9.17
CA GLY A 288 30.39 -16.24 10.16
C GLY A 288 29.58 -16.64 11.38
N SER A 289 29.78 -15.92 12.48
CA SER A 289 29.09 -16.17 13.74
C SER A 289 28.95 -14.92 14.58
N PHE A 290 27.76 -14.66 15.11
CA PHE A 290 27.41 -13.39 15.73
C PHE A 290 26.42 -13.60 16.88
N ASN A 291 26.55 -12.84 17.98
CA ASN A 291 25.43 -12.68 18.90
C ASN A 291 24.56 -11.54 18.40
N LEU A 292 23.30 -11.83 18.06
CA LEU A 292 22.33 -10.85 17.57
C LEU A 292 21.84 -10.00 18.74
N ILE A 293 21.82 -8.68 18.62
CA ILE A 293 21.40 -7.78 19.73
C ILE A 293 20.08 -7.12 19.37
N ASP A 294 20.11 -6.19 18.42
CA ASP A 294 18.96 -5.43 17.99
C ASP A 294 19.19 -4.84 16.58
N MET A 295 18.13 -4.23 16.07
CA MET A 295 18.12 -3.44 14.85
C MET A 295 17.49 -2.08 15.14
N THR A 296 18.07 -1.00 14.61
CA THR A 296 17.52 0.37 14.78
C THR A 296 17.38 1.12 13.46
N ARG A 297 16.48 2.13 13.41
CA ARG A 297 16.31 3.02 12.24
C ARG A 297 15.89 4.45 12.61
#